data_AF-A0A953H3T8-F1
#
_entry.id   AF-A0A953H3T8-F1
#
_cell.length_a   1.000
_cell.length_b   1.000
_cell.length_c   1.000
_cell.angle_alpha   90.00
_cell.angle_beta   90.00
_cell.angle_gamma   90.00
#
_symmetry.space_group_name_H-M   'P 1'
#
loop_
_entity.id
_entity.type
_entity.pdbx_description
1 polymer ?
#
loop_
_entity_poly.entity_id
_entity_poly.type
_entity_poly.pdbx_seq_one_letter_code
_entity_poly.pdbx_strand_id
1 'polypeptide(L)'
;MKPVASRFIYALGVSPVIWVAWFYLYVWRQSLILGFWPLPSHPDPKDAGLYFHHLSIAAGLALTPAFAIVAVLLTVHRRKADPIFCWVRSLFLAGFSLACFVAMLYFDPGRYWEWYLD
;
A
#
# COMPACT_ATOMS: atom_id res chain seq x y z
N MET A 1 -20.10 -15.48 -17.22
CA MET A 1 -18.71 -15.14 -16.81
C MET A 1 -18.32 -16.07 -15.67
N LYS A 2 -17.10 -16.63 -15.66
CA LYS A 2 -16.62 -17.44 -14.54
C LYS A 2 -16.43 -16.54 -13.31
N PRO A 3 -16.82 -16.98 -12.11
CA PRO A 3 -16.63 -16.16 -10.92
C PRO A 3 -15.14 -15.96 -10.64
N VAL A 4 -14.78 -14.76 -10.20
CA VAL A 4 -13.41 -14.41 -9.80
C VAL A 4 -12.99 -15.27 -8.61
N ALA A 5 -11.76 -15.78 -8.66
CA ALA A 5 -11.22 -16.62 -7.61
C ALA A 5 -11.11 -15.85 -6.27
N SER A 6 -11.60 -16.44 -5.18
CA SER A 6 -11.56 -15.81 -3.85
C SER A 6 -10.15 -15.39 -3.41
N ARG A 7 -9.12 -16.17 -3.80
CA ARG A 7 -7.71 -15.85 -3.52
C ARG A 7 -7.29 -14.50 -4.11
N PHE A 8 -7.77 -14.17 -5.30
CA PHE A 8 -7.47 -12.90 -5.96
C PHE A 8 -8.10 -11.72 -5.22
N ILE A 9 -9.35 -11.88 -4.75
CA ILE A 9 -10.04 -10.85 -3.94
C ILE A 9 -9.28 -10.59 -2.64
N TYR A 10 -8.85 -11.66 -1.95
CA TYR A 10 -8.05 -11.52 -0.72
C TYR A 10 -6.68 -10.90 -0.99
N ALA A 11 -6.02 -11.25 -2.10
CA ALA A 11 -4.74 -10.64 -2.47
C ALA A 11 -4.87 -9.12 -2.68
N LEU A 12 -5.91 -8.69 -3.41
CA LEU A 12 -6.22 -7.26 -3.55
C LEU A 12 -6.53 -6.61 -2.20
N GLY A 13 -7.34 -7.27 -1.36
CA GLY A 13 -7.69 -6.77 -0.03
C GLY A 13 -6.52 -6.66 0.95
N VAL A 14 -5.41 -7.36 0.72
CA VAL A 14 -4.19 -7.27 1.56
C VAL A 14 -3.13 -6.37 0.91
N SER A 15 -3.27 -6.03 -0.37
CA SER A 15 -2.28 -5.23 -1.10
C SER A 15 -1.93 -3.88 -0.44
N PRO A 16 -2.86 -3.12 0.18
CA PRO A 16 -2.50 -1.86 0.84
C PRO A 16 -1.50 -2.04 2.00
N VAL A 17 -1.66 -3.07 2.83
CA VAL A 17 -0.75 -3.30 3.96
C VAL A 17 0.61 -3.82 3.49
N ILE A 18 0.64 -4.59 2.41
CA ILE A 18 1.89 -5.00 1.76
C ILE A 18 2.63 -3.77 1.26
N TRP A 19 1.93 -2.83 0.62
CA TRP A 19 2.55 -1.59 0.15
C TRP A 19 3.03 -0.71 1.30
N VAL A 20 2.29 -0.61 2.40
CA VAL A 20 2.75 0.10 3.63
C VAL A 20 4.05 -0.51 4.16
N ALA A 21 4.13 -1.84 4.26
CA ALA A 21 5.37 -2.50 4.67
C ALA A 21 6.52 -2.22 3.69
N TRP A 22 6.22 -2.19 2.39
CA TRP A 22 7.19 -1.85 1.34
C TRP A 22 7.68 -0.40 1.44
N PHE A 23 6.82 0.54 1.81
CA PHE A 23 7.18 1.92 2.10
C PHE A 23 8.13 2.03 3.30
N TYR A 24 7.80 1.43 4.45
CA TYR A 24 8.70 1.50 5.61
C TYR A 24 10.05 0.82 5.34
N LEU A 25 10.07 -0.26 4.54
CA LEU A 25 11.31 -0.87 4.09
C LEU A 25 12.13 0.09 3.21
N TYR A 26 11.48 0.89 2.36
CA TYR A 26 12.14 1.92 1.56
C TYR A 26 12.83 2.95 2.44
N VAL A 27 12.08 3.52 3.40
CA VAL A 27 12.55 4.54 4.34
C VAL A 27 13.72 4.02 5.16
N TRP A 28 13.60 2.80 5.69
CA TRP A 28 14.70 2.14 6.40
C TRP A 28 15.93 2.05 5.50
N ARG A 29 15.77 1.48 4.29
CA ARG A 29 16.90 1.27 3.39
C ARG A 29 17.60 2.58 3.02
N GLN A 30 16.84 3.65 2.79
CA GLN A 30 17.39 5.00 2.61
C GLN A 30 18.20 5.44 3.82
N SER A 31 17.67 5.23 5.03
CA SER A 31 18.40 5.58 6.25
C SER A 31 19.74 4.84 6.39
N LEU A 32 19.79 3.56 6.01
CA LEU A 32 21.05 2.79 6.04
C LEU A 32 22.06 3.28 5.01
N ILE A 33 21.61 3.67 3.80
CA ILE A 33 22.50 4.13 2.73
C ILE A 33 23.06 5.52 3.06
N LEU A 34 22.20 6.41 3.55
CA LEU A 34 22.55 7.79 3.83
C LEU A 34 23.27 7.97 5.19
N GLY A 35 23.13 7.00 6.10
CA GLY A 35 23.72 7.03 7.44
C GLY A 35 22.98 7.92 8.44
N PHE A 36 21.82 8.47 8.06
CA PHE A 36 20.96 9.28 8.91
C PHE A 36 19.48 8.98 8.61
N TRP A 37 18.58 9.44 9.47
CA TRP A 37 17.14 9.29 9.21
C TRP A 37 16.68 10.32 8.17
N PRO A 38 15.89 9.95 7.14
CA PRO A 38 15.44 10.88 6.11
C PRO A 38 14.59 11.99 6.72
N LEU A 39 14.95 13.23 6.37
CA LEU A 39 14.35 14.47 6.84
C LEU A 39 14.42 15.49 5.68
N PRO A 40 13.45 16.41 5.54
CA PRO A 40 13.40 17.36 4.42
C PRO A 40 14.67 18.19 4.18
N SER A 41 15.49 18.41 5.21
CA SER A 41 16.72 19.20 5.14
C SER A 41 17.97 18.41 4.71
N HIS A 42 17.84 17.11 4.40
CA HIS A 42 18.95 16.24 4.03
C HIS A 42 18.96 15.92 2.52
N PRO A 43 20.13 15.53 1.95
CA PRO A 43 20.27 15.15 0.54
C PRO A 43 19.20 14.16 0.06
N ASP A 44 18.66 14.38 -1.15
CA ASP A 44 17.50 13.70 -1.74
C ASP A 44 17.68 12.16 -1.81
N PRO A 45 16.65 11.33 -1.47
CA PRO A 45 16.79 9.87 -1.50
C PRO A 45 16.96 9.32 -2.91
N LYS A 46 16.54 10.09 -3.92
CA LYS A 46 16.60 9.73 -5.33
C LYS A 46 18.06 9.54 -5.73
N ASP A 47 18.98 10.23 -5.05
CA ASP A 47 20.43 10.11 -5.25
C ASP A 47 21.02 8.79 -4.71
N ALA A 48 20.30 8.07 -3.84
CA ALA A 48 20.74 6.77 -3.31
C ALA A 48 20.64 5.61 -4.32
N GLY A 49 20.19 5.87 -5.56
CA GLY A 49 20.17 4.88 -6.65
C GLY A 49 19.05 3.84 -6.55
N LEU A 50 18.07 4.02 -5.66
CA LEU A 50 16.95 3.10 -5.46
C LEU A 50 15.74 3.38 -6.37
N TYR A 51 16.01 3.61 -7.66
CA TYR A 51 15.00 4.11 -8.60
C TYR A 51 13.76 3.23 -8.71
N PHE A 52 13.93 1.91 -8.78
CA PHE A 52 12.80 0.97 -8.81
C PHE A 52 11.91 1.07 -7.56
N HIS A 53 12.54 1.11 -6.37
CA HIS A 53 11.80 1.21 -5.11
C HIS A 53 11.07 2.54 -5.04
N HIS A 54 11.75 3.64 -5.38
CA HIS A 54 11.17 4.97 -5.45
C HIS A 54 9.93 5.03 -6.36
N LEU A 55 10.05 4.55 -7.60
CA LEU A 55 8.93 4.49 -8.56
C LEU A 55 7.78 3.61 -8.06
N SER A 56 8.08 2.49 -7.41
CA SER A 56 7.06 1.61 -6.87
C SER A 56 6.29 2.23 -5.70
N ILE A 57 6.93 3.12 -4.92
CA ILE A 57 6.24 3.93 -3.91
C ILE A 57 5.31 4.93 -4.60
N ALA A 58 5.78 5.72 -5.58
CA ALA A 58 4.94 6.67 -6.32
C ALA A 58 3.72 5.98 -6.94
N ALA A 59 3.95 4.89 -7.67
CA ALA A 59 2.88 4.15 -8.33
C ALA A 59 1.87 3.60 -7.30
N GLY A 60 2.35 3.03 -6.20
CA GLY A 60 1.46 2.48 -5.19
C GLY A 60 0.68 3.52 -4.39
N LEU A 61 1.16 4.77 -4.28
CA LEU A 61 0.38 5.85 -3.65
C LEU A 61 -0.95 6.08 -4.40
N ALA A 62 -0.93 6.03 -5.74
CA ALA A 62 -2.13 6.15 -6.58
C ALA A 62 -2.91 4.84 -6.72
N LEU A 63 -2.22 3.70 -6.85
CA LEU A 63 -2.85 2.40 -7.10
C LEU A 63 -3.49 1.78 -5.85
N THR A 64 -2.98 2.05 -4.66
CA THR A 64 -3.45 1.42 -3.41
C THR A 64 -4.93 1.71 -3.11
N PRO A 65 -5.42 2.96 -3.19
CA PRO A 65 -6.85 3.25 -3.07
C PRO A 65 -7.69 2.53 -4.14
N ALA A 66 -7.20 2.48 -5.38
CA ALA A 66 -7.90 1.80 -6.47
C ALA A 66 -8.03 0.29 -6.21
N PHE A 67 -6.98 -0.37 -5.70
CA PHE A 67 -7.02 -1.79 -5.35
C PHE A 67 -8.01 -2.09 -4.22
N ALA A 68 -8.09 -1.22 -3.21
CA ALA A 68 -9.09 -1.35 -2.14
C ALA A 68 -10.52 -1.25 -2.69
N ILE A 69 -10.79 -0.28 -3.58
CA ILE A 69 -12.10 -0.13 -4.25
C ILE A 69 -12.43 -1.37 -5.09
N VAL A 70 -11.49 -1.84 -5.91
CA VAL A 70 -11.69 -3.05 -6.73
C VAL A 70 -11.94 -4.29 -5.85
N ALA A 71 -11.22 -4.44 -4.73
CA ALA A 71 -11.45 -5.53 -3.78
C ALA A 71 -12.88 -5.53 -3.22
N VAL A 72 -13.42 -4.35 -2.86
CA VAL A 72 -14.80 -4.20 -2.38
C VAL A 72 -15.80 -4.55 -3.48
N LEU A 73 -15.63 -4.02 -4.70
CA LEU A 73 -16.52 -4.31 -5.83
C LEU A 73 -16.55 -5.81 -6.16
N LEU A 74 -15.39 -6.46 -6.19
CA LEU A 74 -15.27 -7.90 -6.43
C LEU A 74 -15.88 -8.72 -5.28
N THR A 75 -15.76 -8.25 -4.04
CA THR A 75 -16.40 -8.86 -2.87
C THR A 75 -17.93 -8.84 -3.01
N VAL A 76 -18.51 -7.69 -3.39
CA VAL A 76 -19.96 -7.56 -3.63
C VAL A 76 -20.41 -8.44 -4.79
N HIS A 77 -19.68 -8.42 -5.91
CA HIS A 77 -19.97 -9.25 -7.06
C HIS A 77 -19.93 -10.75 -6.71
N ARG A 78 -18.89 -11.18 -5.99
CA ARG A 78 -18.73 -12.58 -5.55
C ARG A 78 -19.83 -13.00 -4.58
N ARG A 79 -20.21 -12.13 -3.64
CA ARG A 79 -21.30 -12.38 -2.68
C ARG A 79 -22.65 -12.59 -3.39
N LYS A 80 -22.93 -11.84 -4.45
CA LYS A 80 -24.15 -12.02 -5.26
C LYS A 80 -24.16 -13.37 -5.99
N ALA A 81 -22.99 -13.84 -6.45
CA ALA A 81 -22.87 -15.10 -7.19
C ALA A 81 -22.76 -16.34 -6.28
N ASP A 82 -22.27 -16.19 -5.05
CA ASP A 82 -21.99 -17.28 -4.13
C ASP A 82 -22.35 -16.89 -2.68
N PRO A 83 -23.51 -17.35 -2.17
CA PRO A 83 -23.95 -17.09 -0.80
C PRO A 83 -23.11 -17.75 0.29
N ILE A 84 -22.15 -18.62 -0.02
CA ILE A 84 -21.27 -19.26 0.97
C ILE A 84 -19.96 -18.46 1.11
N PHE A 85 -19.68 -17.55 0.16
CA PHE A 85 -18.49 -16.70 0.20
C PHE A 85 -18.42 -15.86 1.49
N CYS A 86 -17.30 -15.98 2.21
CA CYS A 86 -17.02 -15.27 3.45
C CYS A 86 -16.65 -13.80 3.19
N TRP A 87 -17.65 -13.02 2.80
CA TRP A 87 -17.52 -11.60 2.43
C TRP A 87 -17.04 -10.72 3.59
N VAL A 88 -17.42 -11.05 4.84
CA VAL A 88 -17.01 -10.32 6.05
C VAL A 88 -15.49 -10.31 6.18
N ARG A 89 -14.83 -11.46 6.00
CA ARG A 89 -13.36 -11.56 6.01
C ARG A 89 -12.74 -10.71 4.91
N SER A 90 -13.31 -10.74 3.71
CA SER A 90 -12.82 -9.95 2.58
C SER A 90 -12.87 -8.45 2.85
N LEU A 91 -14.02 -7.96 3.33
CA LEU A 91 -14.20 -6.54 3.69
C LEU A 91 -13.32 -6.13 4.87
N PHE A 92 -13.16 -7.00 5.87
CA PHE A 92 -12.26 -6.73 6.99
C PHE A 92 -10.81 -6.55 6.50
N LEU A 93 -10.31 -7.46 5.64
CA LEU A 93 -8.96 -7.33 5.08
C LEU A 93 -8.80 -6.03 4.29
N ALA A 94 -9.74 -5.71 3.40
CA ALA A 94 -9.71 -4.48 2.61
C ALA A 94 -9.79 -3.21 3.47
N GLY A 95 -10.67 -3.20 4.48
CA GLY A 95 -10.87 -2.07 5.38
C GLY A 95 -9.68 -1.86 6.31
N PHE A 96 -9.18 -2.93 6.94
CA PHE A 96 -8.02 -2.88 7.82
C PHE A 96 -6.76 -2.44 7.06
N SER A 97 -6.50 -3.03 5.89
CA SER A 97 -5.31 -2.69 5.10
C SER A 97 -5.36 -1.24 4.60
N LEU A 98 -6.53 -0.75 4.18
CA LEU A 98 -6.73 0.64 3.81
C LEU A 98 -6.55 1.58 5.02
N ALA A 99 -7.03 1.18 6.21
CA ALA A 99 -6.80 1.92 7.43
C ALA A 99 -5.30 2.02 7.76
N CYS A 100 -4.52 0.95 7.58
CA CYS A 100 -3.05 0.99 7.71
C CYS A 100 -2.42 1.95 6.69
N PHE A 101 -2.89 1.95 5.45
CA PHE A 101 -2.41 2.89 4.42
C PHE A 101 -2.67 4.35 4.82
N VAL A 102 -3.90 4.67 5.24
CA VAL A 102 -4.25 6.02 5.70
C VAL A 102 -3.45 6.39 6.95
N ALA A 103 -3.35 5.49 7.92
CA ALA A 103 -2.57 5.71 9.14
C ALA A 103 -1.11 6.03 8.83
N MET A 104 -0.51 5.37 7.85
CA MET A 104 0.88 5.65 7.47
C MET A 104 1.08 7.07 6.91
N LEU A 105 0.07 7.67 6.27
CA LEU A 105 0.12 9.08 5.87
C LEU A 105 0.18 10.04 7.07
N TYR A 106 -0.35 9.63 8.23
CA TYR A 106 -0.27 10.39 9.48
C TYR A 106 0.98 10.05 10.31
N PHE A 107 1.40 8.78 10.30
CA PHE A 107 2.61 8.30 10.96
C PHE A 107 3.81 8.33 10.01
N ASP A 108 3.97 9.47 9.36
CA ASP A 108 5.01 9.71 8.37
C ASP A 108 6.41 9.71 9.03
N PRO A 109 7.28 8.74 8.70
CA PRO A 109 8.59 8.61 9.34
C PRO A 109 9.54 9.75 8.97
N GLY A 110 9.59 10.79 9.82
CA GLY A 110 10.50 11.92 9.61
C GLY A 110 10.02 12.93 8.57
N ARG A 111 8.69 13.03 8.36
CA ARG A 111 8.09 13.87 7.31
C ARG A 111 8.59 13.48 5.91
N TYR A 112 8.71 12.17 5.70
CA TYR A 112 9.20 11.59 4.46
C TYR A 112 8.34 11.99 3.27
N TRP A 113 7.03 12.17 3.45
CA TRP A 113 6.15 12.58 2.36
C TRP A 113 6.46 13.97 1.84
N GLU A 114 6.80 14.91 2.71
CA GLU A 114 7.20 16.25 2.29
C GLU A 114 8.49 16.18 1.48
N TRP A 115 9.46 15.42 1.98
CA TRP A 115 10.73 15.20 1.31
C TRP A 115 10.60 14.41 -0.01
N TYR A 116 9.62 13.51 -0.11
CA TYR A 116 9.37 12.71 -1.30
C TYR A 116 8.67 13.51 -2.42
N LEU A 117 7.84 14.49 -2.03
CA LEU A 117 7.03 15.31 -2.94
C LEU A 117 7.72 16.62 -3.36
N ASP A 118 8.82 16.99 -2.69
CA ASP A 118 9.77 18.04 -3.11
C ASP A 118 10.64 17.56 -4.29
#